data_AF-A0A511RHA4-F1
#
_entry.id   AF-A0A511RHA4-F1
#
_cell.length_a   1.000
_cell.length_b   1.000
_cell.length_c   1.000
_cell.angle_alpha   90.00
_cell.angle_beta   90.00
_cell.angle_gamma   90.00
#
_symmetry.space_group_name_H-M   'P 1'
#
loop_
_entity.id
_entity.type
_entity.pdbx_description
1 polymer ?
#
loop_
_entity_poly.entity_id
_entity_poly.type
_entity_poly.pdbx_seq_one_letter_code
_entity_poly.pdbx_strand_id
1 'polypeptide(L)'
;MSAERTTRAMMIAGAVFYVYWTFVEPSGAGQALAVGTLFGGASFTYAPRPRPIPFVLGFAAVLFVVHLLRGAPLLFAEGYAVGAGLPWLVRRFAPRNDAD
;
A
#
# COMPACT_ATOMS: atom_id res chain seq x y z
N MET A 1 -11.48 -3.70 -13.29
CA MET A 1 -10.83 -4.35 -12.11
C MET A 1 -11.48 -3.78 -10.85
N SER A 2 -11.91 -4.59 -9.89
CA SER A 2 -12.52 -4.05 -8.66
C SER A 2 -11.46 -3.46 -7.73
N ALA A 3 -11.84 -2.48 -6.91
CA ALA A 3 -10.94 -1.86 -5.93
C ALA A 3 -10.30 -2.90 -5.00
N GLU A 4 -11.05 -3.93 -4.61
CA GLU A 4 -10.54 -5.04 -3.79
C GLU A 4 -9.47 -5.87 -4.50
N ARG A 5 -9.66 -6.17 -5.79
CA ARG A 5 -8.63 -6.85 -6.60
C ARG A 5 -7.39 -5.97 -6.74
N THR A 6 -7.56 -4.66 -6.90
CA THR A 6 -6.45 -3.70 -6.94
C THR A 6 -5.71 -3.65 -5.60
N THR A 7 -6.42 -3.60 -4.47
CA THR A 7 -5.82 -3.69 -3.13
C THR A 7 -4.97 -4.95 -2.98
N ARG A 8 -5.51 -6.12 -3.34
CA ARG A 8 -4.78 -7.38 -3.26
C ARG A 8 -3.55 -7.38 -4.17
N ALA A 9 -3.65 -6.82 -5.37
CA ALA A 9 -2.51 -6.68 -6.28
C ALA A 9 -1.42 -5.77 -5.70
N MET A 10 -1.78 -4.64 -5.08
CA MET A 10 -0.82 -3.73 -4.43
C MET A 10 -0.12 -4.41 -3.25
N MET A 11 -0.85 -5.16 -2.43
CA MET A 11 -0.27 -5.93 -1.33
C MET A 11 0.72 -6.98 -1.84
N ILE A 12 0.33 -7.75 -2.87
CA ILE A 12 1.22 -8.75 -3.48
C ILE A 12 2.46 -8.07 -4.07
N ALA A 13 2.29 -6.98 -4.82
CA ALA A 13 3.41 -6.24 -5.39
C ALA A 13 4.37 -5.74 -4.31
N GLY A 14 3.86 -5.11 -3.25
CA GLY A 14 4.67 -4.67 -2.11
C GLY A 14 5.43 -5.82 -1.44
N ALA A 15 4.78 -6.97 -1.23
CA ALA A 15 5.43 -8.15 -0.66
C ALA A 15 6.54 -8.71 -1.56
N VAL A 16 6.27 -8.86 -2.87
CA VAL A 16 7.24 -9.37 -3.85
C VAL A 16 8.45 -8.44 -3.94
N PHE A 17 8.22 -7.14 -4.06
CA PHE A 17 9.29 -6.16 -4.14
C PHE A 17 10.10 -6.06 -2.84
N TYR A 18 9.46 -6.23 -1.68
CA TYR A 18 10.16 -6.30 -0.40
C TYR A 18 11.13 -7.50 -0.36
N VAL A 19 10.68 -8.68 -0.78
CA VAL A 19 11.53 -9.88 -0.87
C VAL A 19 12.69 -9.65 -1.84
N TYR A 20 12.42 -9.08 -3.02
CA TYR A 20 13.45 -8.76 -4.01
C TYR A 20 14.54 -7.83 -3.45
N TRP A 21 14.16 -6.68 -2.87
CA TRP A 21 15.11 -5.71 -2.30
C TRP A 21 15.68 -6.12 -0.94
N THR A 22 15.30 -7.29 -0.42
CA THR A 22 15.92 -7.89 0.76
C THR A 22 16.98 -8.91 0.38
N PHE A 23 16.69 -9.77 -0.61
CA PHE A 23 17.52 -10.95 -0.88
C PHE A 23 18.24 -10.93 -2.23
N VAL A 24 17.72 -10.21 -3.23
CA VAL A 24 18.28 -10.22 -4.60
C VAL A 24 19.14 -8.98 -4.82
N GLU A 25 18.60 -7.80 -4.53
CA GLU A 25 19.31 -6.52 -4.66
C GLU A 25 19.09 -5.67 -3.40
N PRO A 26 19.89 -5.86 -2.34
CA PRO A 26 19.68 -5.20 -1.06
C PRO A 26 19.59 -3.68 -1.16
N SER A 27 18.41 -3.13 -0.89
CA SER A 27 18.15 -1.68 -0.98
C SER A 27 17.19 -1.23 0.11
N GLY A 28 17.69 -0.45 1.07
CA GLY A 28 16.84 0.13 2.13
C GLY A 28 15.78 1.10 1.58
N ALA A 29 16.13 1.82 0.51
CA ALA A 29 15.21 2.68 -0.25
C ALA A 29 14.09 1.86 -0.90
N GLY A 30 14.44 0.77 -1.58
CA GLY A 30 13.47 -0.14 -2.20
C GLY A 30 12.56 -0.80 -1.15
N GLN A 31 13.13 -1.26 -0.04
CA GLN A 31 12.36 -1.79 1.09
C GLN A 31 11.34 -0.77 1.62
N ALA A 32 11.73 0.51 1.77
CA ALA A 32 10.81 1.56 2.22
C ALA A 32 9.60 1.70 1.28
N LEU A 33 9.85 1.79 -0.03
CA LEU A 33 8.82 1.88 -1.06
C LEU A 33 7.89 0.65 -1.06
N ALA A 34 8.47 -0.55 -0.98
CA ALA A 34 7.74 -1.81 -0.98
C ALA A 34 6.85 -1.96 0.26
N VAL A 35 7.39 -1.67 1.44
CA VAL A 35 6.65 -1.70 2.71
C VAL A 35 5.55 -0.64 2.69
N GLY A 36 5.86 0.58 2.25
CA GLY A 36 4.85 1.63 2.05
C GLY A 36 3.69 1.12 1.19
N THR A 37 3.98 0.55 0.03
CA THR A 37 2.97 0.01 -0.91
C THR A 37 2.11 -1.09 -0.28
N LEU A 38 2.74 -2.05 0.40
CA LEU A 38 2.06 -3.14 1.09
C LEU A 38 1.08 -2.61 2.15
N PHE A 39 1.56 -1.73 3.04
CA PHE A 39 0.76 -1.22 4.15
C PHE A 39 -0.25 -0.16 3.70
N GLY A 40 0.02 0.59 2.63
CA GLY A 40 -0.95 1.45 1.97
C GLY A 40 -2.14 0.66 1.44
N GLY A 41 -1.87 -0.44 0.72
CA GLY A 41 -2.92 -1.35 0.24
C GLY A 41 -3.73 -1.98 1.39
N ALA A 42 -3.06 -2.42 2.45
CA ALA A 42 -3.70 -3.07 3.59
C ALA A 42 -4.47 -2.11 4.51
N SER A 43 -4.24 -0.80 4.44
CA SER A 43 -4.80 0.18 5.39
C SER A 43 -6.32 0.37 5.27
N PHE A 44 -6.92 -0.04 4.15
CA PHE A 44 -8.33 0.21 3.87
C PHE A 44 -9.01 -1.04 3.32
N THR A 45 -10.20 -1.36 3.85
CA THR A 45 -11.11 -2.30 3.19
C THR A 45 -12.00 -1.54 2.22
N TYR A 46 -12.35 -2.16 1.09
CA TYR A 46 -13.14 -1.49 0.04
C TYR A 46 -14.56 -2.04 -0.15
N ALA A 47 -15.02 -3.00 0.67
CA ALA A 47 -16.35 -3.59 0.59
C ALA A 47 -17.12 -3.47 1.93
N PRO A 48 -18.39 -2.96 1.96
CA PRO A 48 -19.13 -2.25 0.90
C PRO A 48 -18.71 -0.77 0.74
N ARG A 49 -18.03 -0.19 1.74
CA ARG A 49 -17.54 1.20 1.76
C ARG A 49 -16.07 1.25 2.16
N PRO A 50 -15.29 2.27 1.77
CA PRO A 50 -13.90 2.37 2.18
C PRO A 50 -13.91 2.53 3.69
N ARG A 51 -13.27 1.61 4.41
CA ARG A 51 -13.12 1.73 5.86
C ARG A 51 -11.65 1.64 6.21
N PRO A 52 -11.11 2.60 6.97
CA PRO A 52 -9.77 2.47 7.50
C PRO A 52 -9.71 1.27 8.45
N ILE A 53 -8.58 0.59 8.48
CA ILE A 53 -8.27 -0.46 9.47
C ILE A 53 -7.33 0.17 10.50
N PRO A 54 -7.82 0.59 11.69
CA PRO A 54 -7.04 1.40 12.62
C PRO A 54 -5.72 0.75 13.06
N PHE A 55 -5.73 -0.57 13.27
CA PHE A 55 -4.53 -1.32 13.63
C PHE A 55 -3.45 -1.22 12.54
N VAL A 56 -3.83 -1.37 11.27
CA VAL A 56 -2.89 -1.29 10.14
C VAL A 56 -2.38 0.14 9.95
N LEU A 57 -3.24 1.14 10.13
CA LEU A 57 -2.85 2.55 10.10
C LEU A 57 -1.86 2.90 11.20
N GLY A 58 -2.13 2.46 12.43
CA GLY A 58 -1.21 2.66 13.55
C GLY A 58 0.15 2.02 13.27
N PHE A 59 0.16 0.79 12.73
CA PHE A 59 1.39 0.12 12.35
C PHE A 59 2.12 0.81 11.20
N ALA A 60 1.40 1.30 10.19
CA ALA A 60 1.96 2.08 9.10
C ALA A 60 2.60 3.40 9.61
N ALA A 61 2.01 4.04 10.61
CA ALA A 61 2.60 5.22 11.24
C ALA A 61 3.90 4.89 11.99
N VAL A 62 3.93 3.77 12.73
CA VAL A 62 5.18 3.29 13.36
C VAL A 62 6.24 2.99 12.31
N LEU A 63 5.88 2.31 11.22
CA LEU A 63 6.80 2.03 10.11
C LEU A 63 7.28 3.30 9.42
N PHE A 64 6.44 4.32 9.28
CA PHE A 64 6.85 5.63 8.78
C PHE A 64 7.93 6.24 9.68
N VAL A 65 7.74 6.23 11.00
CA VAL A 65 8.76 6.71 11.96
C VAL A 65 10.06 5.92 11.84
N VAL A 66 9.98 4.59 11.68
CA VAL A 66 11.18 3.76 11.44
C VAL A 66 11.91 4.21 10.17
N HIS A 67 11.20 4.45 9.07
CA HIS A 67 11.81 4.89 7.80
C HIS A 67 12.28 6.35 7.85
N LEU A 68 11.65 7.20 8.66
CA LEU A 68 12.12 8.55 8.97
C LEU A 68 13.51 8.50 9.63
N LEU A 69 13.68 7.64 10.65
CA LEU A 69 14.96 7.45 11.32
C LEU A 69 16.02 6.79 10.42
N ARG A 70 15.61 6.00 9.43
CA ARG A 70 16.50 5.35 8.45
C ARG A 70 16.81 6.21 7.21
N GLY A 71 16.28 7.43 7.13
CA GLY A 71 16.55 8.36 6.03
C GLY A 71 15.79 8.08 4.72
N ALA A 72 14.74 7.24 4.75
CA ALA A 72 13.88 6.95 3.60
C ALA A 72 12.37 7.23 3.82
N PRO A 73 11.96 8.29 4.56
CA PRO A 73 10.54 8.53 4.86
C PRO A 73 9.73 8.84 3.60
N LEU A 74 10.32 9.54 2.63
CA LEU A 74 9.63 9.96 1.41
C LEU A 74 9.26 8.75 0.54
N LEU A 75 10.19 7.81 0.37
CA LEU A 75 9.94 6.58 -0.39
C LEU A 75 8.87 5.71 0.26
N PHE A 76 8.88 5.61 1.59
CA PHE A 76 7.78 4.96 2.30
C PHE A 76 6.45 5.67 2.03
N ALA A 77 6.41 7.01 2.15
CA ALA A 77 5.19 7.79 1.93
C ALA A 77 4.67 7.68 0.49
N GLU A 78 5.56 7.68 -0.50
CA GLU A 78 5.23 7.43 -1.91
C GLU A 78 4.63 6.05 -2.11
N GLY A 79 5.29 5.01 -1.58
CA GLY A 79 4.77 3.65 -1.63
C GLY A 79 3.38 3.56 -0.99
N TYR A 80 3.23 4.16 0.19
CA TYR A 80 1.95 4.21 0.91
C TYR A 80 0.86 4.92 0.09
N ALA A 81 1.18 6.06 -0.50
CA ALA A 81 0.28 6.81 -1.36
C ALA A 81 -0.15 6.00 -2.59
N VAL A 82 0.78 5.26 -3.21
CA VAL A 82 0.46 4.37 -4.34
C VAL A 82 -0.44 3.22 -3.90
N GLY A 83 -0.05 2.51 -2.82
CA GLY A 83 -0.76 1.35 -2.32
C GLY A 83 -2.19 1.67 -1.86
N ALA A 84 -2.39 2.80 -1.17
CA ALA A 84 -3.70 3.26 -0.72
C ALA A 84 -4.48 3.98 -1.82
N GLY A 85 -3.79 4.78 -2.63
CA GLY A 85 -4.38 5.68 -3.62
C GLY A 85 -4.90 4.97 -4.86
N LEU A 86 -4.19 3.96 -5.38
CA LEU A 86 -4.64 3.25 -6.59
C LEU A 86 -6.00 2.54 -6.40
N PRO A 87 -6.23 1.76 -5.32
CA PRO A 87 -7.56 1.18 -5.06
C PRO A 87 -8.65 2.25 -4.89
N TRP A 88 -8.31 3.39 -4.26
CA TRP A 88 -9.22 4.52 -4.10
C TRP A 88 -9.61 5.14 -5.45
N LEU A 89 -8.63 5.37 -6.33
CA LEU A 89 -8.86 5.88 -7.68
C LEU A 89 -9.72 4.91 -8.49
N VAL A 90 -9.43 3.62 -8.44
CA VAL A 90 -10.23 2.58 -9.10
C VAL A 90 -11.67 2.62 -8.59
N ARG A 91 -11.88 2.70 -7.27
CA ARG A 91 -13.25 2.84 -6.73
C ARG A 91 -13.96 4.11 -7.21
N ARG A 92 -13.23 5.24 -7.28
CA ARG A 92 -13.81 6.55 -7.54
C ARG A 92 -14.21 6.73 -9.01
N PHE A 93 -13.46 6.11 -9.92
CA PHE A 93 -13.56 6.33 -11.36
C PHE A 93 -13.89 5.08 -12.18
N ALA A 94 -13.85 3.88 -11.60
CA ALA A 94 -14.33 2.71 -12.32
C ALA A 94 -15.84 2.87 -12.62
N PRO A 95 -16.28 2.55 -13.85
CA PRO A 95 -17.69 2.53 -14.18
C PRO A 95 -18.40 1.62 -13.18
N ARG A 96 -19.42 2.15 -12.51
CA ARG A 96 -20.37 1.32 -11.79
C ARG A 96 -21.16 0.60 -12.87
N ASN A 97 -20.92 -0.70 -13.03
CA ASN A 97 -21.88 -1.51 -13.77
C ASN A 97 -23.12 -1.53 -12.88
N ASP A 98 -24.07 -0.64 -13.18
CA ASP A 98 -25.42 -0.67 -12.59
C ASP A 98 -26.13 -1.90 -13.17
N ALA A 99 -25.83 -3.07 -12.60
CA ALA A 99 -26.47 -4.34 -12.88
C ALA A 99 -26.32 -5.23 -11.64
N ASP A 100 -26.92 -4.80 -10.55
CA ASP A 100 -27.44 -5.68 -9.50
C ASP A 100 -28.97 -5.56 -9.51
#